data_AF-A0A2T7UZE6-F1
#
_entry.id   AF-A0A2T7UZE6-F1
#
_cell.length_a   1.000
_cell.length_b   1.000
_cell.length_c   1.000
_cell.angle_alpha   90.00
_cell.angle_beta   90.00
_cell.angle_gamma   90.00
#
_symmetry.space_group_name_H-M   'P 1'
#
loop_
_entity.id
_entity.type
_entity.pdbx_description
1 polymer ?
#
loop_
_entity_poly.entity_id
_entity_poly.type
_entity_poly.pdbx_seq_one_letter_code
_entity_poly.pdbx_strand_id
1 'polypeptide(L)'
;MIAMLHVEIRKLNGSLALLLAILAPALPGFLAALSLISTDRAPQWGSIFTGFVLPIWSFFLLPMVVAAFTTLVGQIEYRARGWDHLLALPIARWRLFLAKAIVVLAVSAMMTMLVLLFTWVGALIGGAISGYTPLGTLPWAKLGRTVSLLLAGTTMLIVIQLWAALRFASFVMPLVVGIGGTLVAMAVAMTRTDQAGWFPWVLPLKILTAPDPAHYAMLGGIGGLILLIVMIGDLSRHDFR
;
A
#
# COMPACT_ATOMS: atom_id res chain seq x y z
N MET A 1 -10.18 -12.19 18.84
CA MET A 1 -9.53 -11.45 17.73
C MET A 1 -9.39 -12.32 16.49
N ILE A 2 -8.85 -13.54 16.60
CA ILE A 2 -8.66 -14.46 15.45
C ILE A 2 -9.93 -14.67 14.62
N ALA A 3 -11.09 -14.92 15.26
CA ALA A 3 -12.37 -15.06 14.55
C ALA A 3 -12.75 -13.81 13.73
N MET A 4 -12.52 -12.60 14.26
CA MET A 4 -12.83 -11.34 13.57
C MET A 4 -11.94 -11.16 12.33
N LEU A 5 -10.66 -11.49 12.45
CA LEU A 5 -9.73 -11.47 11.32
C LEU A 5 -10.19 -12.43 10.21
N HIS A 6 -10.64 -13.64 10.56
CA HIS A 6 -11.16 -14.59 9.59
C HIS A 6 -12.42 -14.09 8.88
N VAL A 7 -13.31 -13.39 9.59
CA VAL A 7 -14.51 -12.79 8.99
C VAL A 7 -14.12 -11.68 8.02
N GLU A 8 -13.23 -10.77 8.43
CA GLU A 8 -12.75 -9.68 7.57
C GLU A 8 -12.02 -10.21 6.32
N ILE A 9 -11.21 -11.26 6.44
CA ILE A 9 -10.59 -11.91 5.27
C ILE A 9 -11.65 -12.52 4.36
N ARG A 10 -12.65 -13.21 4.92
CA ARG A 10 -13.74 -13.79 4.12
C ARG A 10 -14.57 -12.75 3.38
N LYS A 11 -14.75 -11.54 3.93
CA LYS A 11 -15.42 -10.43 3.23
C LYS A 11 -14.70 -10.01 1.94
N LEU A 12 -13.40 -10.25 1.84
CA LEU A 12 -12.65 -9.94 0.62
C LEU A 12 -12.89 -10.98 -0.48
N ASN A 13 -13.26 -12.22 -0.15
CA ASN A 13 -13.49 -13.27 -1.14
C ASN A 13 -14.64 -12.91 -2.08
N GLY A 14 -14.38 -12.95 -3.39
CA GLY A 14 -15.35 -12.57 -4.42
C GLY A 14 -15.57 -11.05 -4.54
N SER A 15 -14.83 -10.23 -3.79
CA SER A 15 -14.92 -8.76 -3.88
C SER A 15 -13.99 -8.20 -4.94
N LEU A 16 -14.35 -7.02 -5.47
CA LEU A 16 -13.45 -6.23 -6.32
C LEU A 16 -12.17 -5.82 -5.58
N ALA A 17 -12.21 -5.73 -4.24
CA ALA A 17 -11.04 -5.39 -3.44
C ALA A 17 -9.95 -6.49 -3.52
N LEU A 18 -10.34 -7.76 -3.51
CA LEU A 18 -9.39 -8.88 -3.66
C LEU A 18 -8.82 -8.92 -5.08
N LEU A 19 -9.67 -8.71 -6.10
CA LEU A 19 -9.21 -8.63 -7.48
C LEU A 19 -8.20 -7.50 -7.67
N LEU A 20 -8.48 -6.31 -7.12
CA LEU A 20 -7.54 -5.19 -7.12
C LEU A 20 -6.23 -5.54 -6.40
N ALA A 21 -6.31 -6.19 -5.24
CA ALA A 21 -5.14 -6.58 -4.45
C ALA A 21 -4.22 -7.56 -5.20
N ILE A 22 -4.75 -8.40 -6.09
CA ILE A 22 -3.96 -9.34 -6.88
C ILE A 22 -3.46 -8.71 -8.20
N LEU A 23 -4.33 -7.98 -8.90
CA LEU A 23 -4.00 -7.44 -10.23
C LEU A 23 -3.12 -6.20 -10.19
N ALA A 24 -3.31 -5.30 -9.21
CA ALA A 24 -2.54 -4.07 -9.17
C ALA A 24 -1.01 -4.31 -9.00
N PRO A 25 -0.55 -5.26 -8.17
CA PRO A 25 0.86 -5.64 -8.11
C PRO A 25 1.43 -6.24 -9.40
N ALA A 26 0.58 -6.79 -10.29
CA ALA A 26 1.05 -7.39 -11.53
C ALA A 26 1.54 -6.34 -12.53
N LEU A 27 1.01 -5.11 -12.45
CA LEU A 27 1.37 -4.02 -13.36
C LEU A 27 2.86 -3.64 -13.29
N PRO A 28 3.49 -3.40 -12.11
CA PRO A 28 4.94 -3.20 -12.03
C PRO A 28 5.76 -4.36 -12.62
N GLY A 29 5.32 -5.61 -12.40
CA GLY A 29 6.00 -6.78 -12.95
C GLY A 29 5.91 -6.85 -14.47
N PHE A 30 4.74 -6.52 -15.02
CA PHE A 30 4.54 -6.38 -16.46
C PHE A 30 5.41 -5.26 -17.06
N LEU A 31 5.48 -4.10 -16.39
CA LEU A 31 6.37 -3.01 -16.80
C LEU A 31 7.85 -3.42 -16.76
N ALA A 32 8.26 -4.21 -15.78
CA ALA A 32 9.62 -4.76 -15.74
C ALA A 32 9.90 -5.67 -16.94
N ALA A 33 8.94 -6.53 -17.32
CA ALA A 33 9.07 -7.36 -18.51
C ALA A 33 9.22 -6.52 -19.79
N LEU A 34 8.35 -5.53 -19.98
CA LEU A 34 8.43 -4.62 -21.13
C LEU A 34 9.75 -3.84 -21.16
N SER A 35 10.23 -3.38 -20.01
CA SER A 35 11.51 -2.68 -19.91
C SER A 35 12.68 -3.56 -20.34
N LEU A 36 12.65 -4.86 -20.08
CA LEU A 36 13.71 -5.77 -20.53
C LEU A 36 13.62 -6.06 -22.02
N ILE A 37 12.41 -6.20 -22.56
CA ILE A 37 12.17 -6.42 -23.99
C ILE A 37 12.71 -5.25 -24.82
N SER A 38 12.66 -4.02 -24.29
CA SER A 38 13.12 -2.82 -24.97
C SER A 38 14.59 -2.45 -24.73
N THR A 39 15.34 -3.23 -23.93
CA THR A 39 16.72 -2.87 -23.57
C THR A 39 17.74 -3.65 -24.40
N ASP A 40 18.79 -2.97 -24.89
CA ASP A 40 19.88 -3.58 -25.69
C ASP A 40 21.03 -4.15 -24.84
N ARG A 41 20.85 -4.24 -23.53
CA ARG A 41 21.86 -4.68 -22.56
C ARG A 41 21.21 -5.41 -21.39
N ALA A 42 21.90 -6.40 -20.86
CA ALA A 42 21.46 -7.12 -19.69
C ALA A 42 21.55 -6.23 -18.42
N PRO A 43 20.42 -5.83 -17.81
CA PRO A 43 20.44 -5.02 -16.60
C PRO A 43 20.85 -5.87 -15.39
N GLN A 44 21.31 -5.21 -14.32
CA GLN A 44 21.53 -5.89 -13.06
C GLN A 44 20.19 -6.09 -12.32
N TRP A 45 20.08 -7.18 -11.56
CA TRP A 45 18.90 -7.40 -10.71
C TRP A 45 18.59 -6.21 -9.79
N GLY A 46 19.63 -5.59 -9.23
CA GLY A 46 19.48 -4.41 -8.38
C GLY A 46 18.80 -3.23 -9.08
N SER A 47 19.12 -2.96 -10.36
CA SER A 47 18.55 -1.83 -11.09
C SER A 47 17.07 -2.05 -11.42
N ILE A 48 16.65 -3.30 -11.69
CA ILE A 48 15.23 -3.61 -11.95
C ILE A 48 14.40 -3.36 -10.69
N PHE A 49 14.77 -3.96 -9.57
CA PHE A 49 13.99 -3.86 -8.34
C PHE A 49 14.08 -2.48 -7.68
N THR A 50 15.30 -2.02 -7.38
CA THR A 50 15.50 -0.80 -6.58
C THR A 50 15.52 0.48 -7.42
N GLY A 51 15.91 0.39 -8.70
CA GLY A 51 16.01 1.54 -9.60
C GLY A 51 14.75 1.83 -10.39
N PHE A 52 13.92 0.83 -10.67
CA PHE A 52 12.75 0.97 -11.54
C PHE A 52 11.43 0.63 -10.83
N VAL A 53 11.27 -0.63 -10.39
CA VAL A 53 9.98 -1.13 -9.88
C VAL A 53 9.61 -0.51 -8.52
N LEU A 54 10.49 -0.56 -7.52
CA LEU A 54 10.17 -0.06 -6.18
C LEU A 54 9.88 1.45 -6.16
N PRO A 55 10.61 2.31 -6.90
CA PRO A 55 10.23 3.71 -7.05
C PRO A 55 8.81 3.89 -7.59
N ILE A 56 8.45 3.21 -8.69
CA ILE A 56 7.09 3.31 -9.27
C ILE A 56 6.03 2.80 -8.27
N TRP A 57 6.31 1.67 -7.61
CA TRP A 57 5.41 1.09 -6.62
C TRP A 57 5.22 2.02 -5.42
N SER A 58 6.28 2.41 -4.75
CA SER A 58 6.22 3.21 -3.51
C SER A 58 5.62 4.60 -3.71
N PHE A 59 6.01 5.29 -4.78
CA PHE A 59 5.73 6.72 -4.96
C PHE A 59 4.33 6.95 -5.52
N PHE A 60 3.90 6.09 -6.45
CA PHE A 60 2.68 6.32 -7.20
C PHE A 60 1.64 5.21 -6.99
N LEU A 61 2.00 3.96 -7.30
CA LEU A 61 1.01 2.89 -7.35
C LEU A 61 0.51 2.48 -5.96
N LEU A 62 1.38 2.34 -4.96
CA LEU A 62 0.99 1.95 -3.61
C LEU A 62 0.01 2.96 -3.01
N PRO A 63 0.29 4.28 -2.96
CA PRO A 63 -0.67 5.26 -2.46
C PRO A 63 -2.04 5.20 -3.14
N MET A 64 -2.04 5.08 -4.47
CA MET A 64 -3.26 5.04 -5.28
C MET A 64 -4.05 3.75 -5.09
N VAL A 65 -3.36 2.62 -5.07
CA VAL A 65 -3.98 1.31 -4.91
C VAL A 65 -4.47 1.13 -3.48
N VAL A 66 -3.75 1.63 -2.47
CA VAL A 66 -4.24 1.67 -1.09
C VAL A 66 -5.50 2.52 -1.01
N ALA A 67 -5.55 3.70 -1.64
CA ALA A 67 -6.74 4.55 -1.67
C ALA A 67 -7.96 3.81 -2.25
N ALA A 68 -7.78 3.18 -3.41
CA ALA A 68 -8.84 2.41 -4.07
C ALA A 68 -9.25 1.18 -3.23
N PHE A 69 -8.27 0.46 -2.67
CA PHE A 69 -8.49 -0.72 -1.86
C PHE A 69 -9.25 -0.40 -0.57
N THR A 70 -8.83 0.59 0.22
CA THR A 70 -9.54 0.98 1.44
C THR A 70 -10.94 1.49 1.13
N THR A 71 -11.10 2.23 0.03
CA THR A 71 -12.42 2.65 -0.46
C THR A 71 -13.32 1.46 -0.73
N LEU A 72 -12.85 0.45 -1.47
CA LEU A 72 -13.63 -0.77 -1.74
C LEU A 72 -13.94 -1.54 -0.45
N VAL A 73 -13.00 -1.62 0.48
CA VAL A 73 -13.21 -2.23 1.81
C VAL A 73 -14.29 -1.49 2.60
N GLY A 74 -14.32 -0.16 2.58
CA GLY A 74 -15.37 0.64 3.21
C GLY A 74 -16.73 0.43 2.52
N GLN A 75 -16.75 0.37 1.19
CA GLN A 75 -17.98 0.14 0.42
C GLN A 75 -18.63 -1.21 0.68
N ILE A 76 -17.86 -2.25 1.01
CA ILE A 76 -18.43 -3.55 1.43
C ILE A 76 -19.35 -3.36 2.64
N GLU A 77 -18.97 -2.49 3.59
CA GLU A 77 -19.77 -2.22 4.78
C GLU A 77 -20.99 -1.35 4.48
N TYR A 78 -20.82 -0.27 3.70
CA TYR A 78 -21.92 0.65 3.42
C TYR A 78 -22.98 0.08 2.46
N ARG A 79 -22.57 -0.68 1.43
CA ARG A 79 -23.52 -1.25 0.44
C ARG A 79 -24.42 -2.32 1.04
N ALA A 80 -23.89 -3.11 1.96
CA ALA A 80 -24.63 -4.19 2.60
C ALA A 80 -25.38 -3.75 3.87
N ARG A 81 -25.38 -2.44 4.21
CA ARG A 81 -25.74 -1.95 5.56
C ARG A 81 -25.09 -2.78 6.68
N GLY A 82 -23.85 -3.20 6.43
CA GLY A 82 -23.11 -4.10 7.32
C GLY A 82 -22.86 -3.50 8.69
N TRP A 83 -22.79 -2.17 8.78
CA TRP A 83 -22.62 -1.46 10.05
C TRP A 83 -23.77 -1.72 11.03
N ASP A 84 -25.02 -1.78 10.58
CA ASP A 84 -26.17 -2.04 11.46
C ASP A 84 -26.05 -3.41 12.14
N HIS A 85 -25.68 -4.42 11.35
CA HIS A 85 -25.48 -5.78 11.84
C HIS A 85 -24.23 -5.90 12.72
N LEU A 86 -23.10 -5.31 12.31
CA LEU A 86 -21.83 -5.41 13.04
C LEU A 86 -21.87 -4.68 14.38
N LEU A 87 -22.54 -3.53 14.45
CA LEU A 87 -22.65 -2.72 15.65
C LEU A 87 -23.71 -3.24 16.63
N ALA A 88 -24.63 -4.09 16.19
CA ALA A 88 -25.59 -4.79 17.05
C ALA A 88 -24.99 -6.00 17.77
N LEU A 89 -23.84 -6.52 17.29
CA LEU A 89 -23.16 -7.63 17.95
C LEU A 89 -22.64 -7.20 19.34
N PRO A 90 -22.65 -8.09 20.35
CA PRO A 90 -22.12 -7.81 21.69
C PRO A 90 -20.58 -7.83 21.71
N ILE A 91 -19.95 -7.08 20.81
CA ILE A 91 -18.51 -7.02 20.60
C ILE A 91 -18.08 -5.56 20.76
N ALA A 92 -16.96 -5.34 21.46
CA ALA A 92 -16.41 -4.00 21.62
C ALA A 92 -16.03 -3.40 20.26
N ARG A 93 -16.55 -2.20 19.96
CA ARG A 93 -16.37 -1.50 18.67
C ARG A 93 -14.91 -1.37 18.24
N TRP A 94 -14.00 -1.10 19.17
CA TRP A 94 -12.57 -1.00 18.88
C TRP A 94 -11.97 -2.28 18.25
N ARG A 95 -12.51 -3.46 18.59
CA ARG A 95 -12.05 -4.74 18.02
C ARG A 95 -12.42 -4.87 16.55
N LEU A 96 -13.55 -4.29 16.12
CA LEU A 96 -13.99 -4.27 14.72
C LEU A 96 -13.02 -3.44 13.88
N PHE A 97 -12.78 -2.20 14.30
CA PHE A 97 -11.88 -1.28 13.58
C PHE A 97 -10.44 -1.76 13.58
N LEU A 98 -9.95 -2.30 14.71
CA LEU A 98 -8.61 -2.87 14.78
C LEU A 98 -8.45 -4.09 13.87
N ALA A 99 -9.42 -5.01 13.84
CA ALA A 99 -9.37 -6.17 12.95
C ALA A 99 -9.30 -5.75 11.48
N LYS A 100 -10.12 -4.76 11.08
CA LYS A 100 -10.12 -4.23 9.72
C LYS A 100 -8.80 -3.55 9.37
N ALA A 101 -8.24 -2.76 10.29
CA ALA A 101 -6.91 -2.15 10.10
C ALA A 101 -5.80 -3.19 9.92
N ILE A 102 -5.80 -4.26 10.73
CA ILE A 102 -4.83 -5.36 10.61
C ILE A 102 -4.96 -6.03 9.23
N VAL A 103 -6.17 -6.33 8.76
CA VAL A 103 -6.38 -6.94 7.45
C VAL A 103 -5.90 -6.01 6.33
N VAL A 104 -6.21 -4.71 6.39
CA VAL A 104 -5.78 -3.75 5.36
C VAL A 104 -4.24 -3.62 5.32
N LEU A 105 -3.59 -3.56 6.48
CA LEU A 105 -2.13 -3.53 6.59
C LEU A 105 -1.51 -4.83 6.06
N ALA A 106 -2.07 -5.98 6.44
CA ALA A 106 -1.60 -7.29 5.98
C ALA A 106 -1.74 -7.46 4.47
N VAL A 107 -2.88 -7.05 3.89
CA VAL A 107 -3.10 -7.08 2.44
C VAL A 107 -2.14 -6.12 1.75
N SER A 108 -1.93 -4.90 2.26
CA SER A 108 -0.96 -3.96 1.69
C SER A 108 0.48 -4.52 1.69
N ALA A 109 0.85 -5.24 2.76
CA ALA A 109 2.12 -5.95 2.83
C ALA A 109 2.20 -7.09 1.81
N MET A 110 1.16 -7.91 1.70
CA MET A 110 1.04 -8.97 0.70
C MET A 110 1.16 -8.42 -0.72
N MET A 111 0.50 -7.30 -1.03
CA MET A 111 0.57 -6.64 -2.34
C MET A 111 2.00 -6.23 -2.68
N THR A 112 2.74 -5.71 -1.70
CA THR A 112 4.16 -5.37 -1.89
C THR A 112 5.01 -6.63 -2.13
N MET A 113 4.72 -7.75 -1.47
CA MET A 113 5.39 -9.03 -1.76
C MET A 113 5.04 -9.57 -3.15
N LEU A 114 3.79 -9.43 -3.58
CA LEU A 114 3.36 -9.78 -4.93
C LEU A 114 4.08 -8.94 -5.99
N VAL A 115 4.32 -7.66 -5.73
CA VAL A 115 5.14 -6.83 -6.64
C VAL A 115 6.52 -7.43 -6.83
N LEU A 116 7.16 -7.90 -5.75
CA LEU A 116 8.48 -8.53 -5.85
C LEU A 116 8.42 -9.82 -6.68
N LEU A 117 7.42 -10.66 -6.42
CA LEU A 117 7.21 -11.91 -7.15
C LEU A 117 6.94 -11.66 -8.64
N PHE A 118 6.00 -10.78 -8.97
CA PHE A 118 5.65 -10.47 -10.35
C PHE A 118 6.77 -9.75 -11.09
N THR A 119 7.60 -8.97 -10.39
CA THR A 119 8.81 -8.38 -10.97
C THR A 119 9.84 -9.44 -11.29
N TRP A 120 10.04 -10.40 -10.40
CA TRP A 120 10.95 -11.52 -10.66
C TRP A 120 10.48 -12.34 -11.87
N VAL A 121 9.20 -12.73 -11.90
CA VAL A 121 8.60 -13.44 -13.05
C VAL A 121 8.66 -12.60 -14.32
N GLY A 122 8.31 -11.33 -14.26
CA GLY A 122 8.33 -10.42 -15.40
C GLY A 122 9.74 -10.24 -15.98
N ALA A 123 10.75 -10.12 -15.13
CA ALA A 123 12.14 -10.05 -15.55
C ALA A 123 12.63 -11.36 -16.21
N LEU A 124 12.19 -12.53 -15.74
CA LEU A 124 12.51 -13.80 -16.38
C LEU A 124 11.88 -13.90 -17.78
N ILE A 125 10.60 -13.52 -17.91
CA ILE A 125 9.89 -13.52 -19.20
C ILE A 125 10.53 -12.52 -20.17
N GLY A 126 10.78 -11.28 -19.73
CA GLY A 126 11.40 -10.25 -20.56
C GLY A 126 12.82 -10.60 -20.98
N GLY A 127 13.60 -11.23 -20.10
CA GLY A 127 14.94 -11.72 -20.41
C GLY A 127 14.94 -12.89 -21.40
N ALA A 128 13.97 -13.80 -21.30
CA ALA A 128 13.81 -14.90 -22.25
C ALA A 128 13.43 -14.42 -23.66
N ILE A 129 12.61 -13.37 -23.76
CA ILE A 129 12.19 -12.79 -25.05
C ILE A 129 13.31 -11.95 -25.69
N SER A 130 13.99 -11.13 -24.89
CA SER A 130 15.06 -10.24 -25.38
C SER A 130 16.41 -10.93 -25.59
N GLY A 131 16.62 -12.11 -25.00
CA GLY A 131 17.93 -12.75 -24.92
C GLY A 131 18.87 -12.14 -23.86
N TYR A 132 18.44 -11.08 -23.17
CA TYR A 132 19.22 -10.39 -22.14
C TYR A 132 18.74 -10.78 -20.73
N THR A 133 19.36 -11.83 -20.17
CA THR A 133 19.05 -12.27 -18.80
C THR A 133 19.67 -11.33 -17.76
N PRO A 134 18.95 -10.98 -16.68
CA PRO A 134 19.49 -10.08 -15.67
C PRO A 134 20.76 -10.63 -15.00
N LEU A 135 21.77 -9.76 -14.89
CA LEU A 135 23.10 -10.12 -14.38
C LEU A 135 23.22 -9.94 -12.86
N GLY A 136 24.15 -10.71 -12.27
CA GLY A 136 24.54 -10.62 -10.87
C GLY A 136 23.61 -11.36 -9.91
N THR A 137 23.89 -11.25 -8.61
CA THR A 137 23.05 -11.82 -7.55
C THR A 137 22.01 -10.80 -7.09
N LEU A 138 20.76 -11.23 -6.88
CA LEU A 138 19.75 -10.37 -6.28
C LEU A 138 20.18 -10.00 -4.84
N PRO A 139 20.27 -8.70 -4.49
CA PRO A 139 20.73 -8.29 -3.17
C PRO A 139 19.59 -8.42 -2.14
N TRP A 140 19.24 -9.66 -1.79
CA TRP A 140 18.13 -10.01 -0.92
C TRP A 140 18.12 -9.25 0.41
N ALA A 141 19.29 -9.07 1.04
CA ALA A 141 19.40 -8.33 2.29
C ALA A 141 19.03 -6.85 2.14
N LYS A 142 19.55 -6.18 1.09
CA LYS A 142 19.22 -4.78 0.81
C LYS A 142 17.74 -4.63 0.43
N LEU A 143 17.22 -5.56 -0.37
CA LEU A 143 15.83 -5.57 -0.80
C LEU A 143 14.89 -5.76 0.40
N GLY A 144 15.14 -6.76 1.25
CA GLY A 144 14.37 -7.03 2.46
C GLY A 144 14.40 -5.86 3.45
N ARG A 145 15.56 -5.21 3.64
CA ARG A 145 15.66 -3.99 4.44
C ARG A 145 14.82 -2.85 3.84
N THR A 146 14.92 -2.62 2.54
CA THR A 146 14.18 -1.54 1.87
C THR A 146 12.67 -1.76 1.97
N VAL A 147 12.22 -3.00 1.73
CA VAL A 147 10.80 -3.36 1.78
C VAL A 147 10.26 -3.28 3.21
N SER A 148 10.99 -3.76 4.21
CA SER A 148 10.57 -3.65 5.61
C SER A 148 10.43 -2.19 6.07
N LEU A 149 11.38 -1.32 5.70
CA LEU A 149 11.28 0.12 5.96
C LEU A 149 10.10 0.76 5.23
N LEU A 150 9.86 0.39 3.96
CA LEU A 150 8.73 0.87 3.18
C LEU A 150 7.40 0.48 3.83
N LEU A 151 7.24 -0.78 4.24
CA LEU A 151 6.04 -1.27 4.93
C LEU A 151 5.81 -0.55 6.27
N ALA A 152 6.87 -0.34 7.06
CA ALA A 152 6.76 0.44 8.28
C ALA A 152 6.32 1.89 8.01
N GLY A 153 7.00 2.58 7.08
CA GLY A 153 6.75 3.98 6.77
C GLY A 153 5.42 4.27 6.08
N THR A 154 4.86 3.29 5.37
CA THR A 154 3.55 3.43 4.70
C THR A 154 2.36 3.26 5.64
N THR A 155 2.58 2.81 6.88
CA THR A 155 1.52 2.59 7.88
C THR A 155 0.66 3.85 8.07
N MET A 156 1.29 5.03 8.21
CA MET A 156 0.57 6.29 8.38
C MET A 156 -0.37 6.60 7.22
N LEU A 157 0.10 6.44 5.98
CA LEU A 157 -0.71 6.63 4.79
C LEU A 157 -1.90 5.66 4.78
N ILE A 158 -1.66 4.38 5.04
CA ILE A 158 -2.71 3.34 5.01
C ILE A 158 -3.79 3.63 6.04
N VAL A 159 -3.40 4.05 7.25
CA VAL A 159 -4.35 4.38 8.32
C VAL A 159 -5.19 5.60 7.97
N ILE A 160 -4.60 6.67 7.41
CA ILE A 160 -5.36 7.85 6.97
C ILE A 160 -6.39 7.47 5.89
N GLN A 161 -5.98 6.64 4.94
CA GLN A 161 -6.85 6.17 3.85
C GLN A 161 -7.99 5.29 4.34
N LEU A 162 -7.70 4.40 5.29
CA LEU A 162 -8.71 3.58 5.93
C LEU A 162 -9.68 4.44 6.74
N TRP A 163 -9.16 5.41 7.49
CA TRP A 163 -9.99 6.30 8.29
C TRP A 163 -10.96 7.09 7.40
N ALA A 164 -10.48 7.68 6.32
CA ALA A 164 -11.34 8.38 5.35
C ALA A 164 -12.41 7.43 4.76
N ALA A 165 -12.02 6.21 4.39
CA ALA A 165 -12.93 5.24 3.77
C ALA A 165 -14.00 4.69 4.73
N LEU A 166 -13.72 4.65 6.03
CA LEU A 166 -14.68 4.21 7.04
C LEU A 166 -15.44 5.37 7.68
N ARG A 167 -14.99 6.61 7.55
CA ARG A 167 -15.69 7.77 8.13
C ARG A 167 -16.81 8.25 7.21
N PHE A 168 -16.58 8.23 5.91
CA PHE A 168 -17.54 8.73 4.93
C PHE A 168 -18.22 7.57 4.21
N ALA A 169 -19.56 7.59 4.18
CA ALA A 169 -20.39 6.70 3.36
C ALA A 169 -20.33 7.07 1.86
N SER A 170 -19.13 7.35 1.35
CA SER A 170 -18.88 7.85 -0.01
C SER A 170 -17.70 7.13 -0.62
N PHE A 171 -17.85 6.71 -1.88
CA PHE A 171 -16.74 6.19 -2.68
C PHE A 171 -15.74 7.29 -3.03
N VAL A 172 -16.22 8.52 -3.24
CA VAL A 172 -15.44 9.62 -3.81
C VAL A 172 -14.48 10.22 -2.78
N MET A 173 -14.93 10.42 -1.53
CA MET A 173 -14.13 11.10 -0.50
C MET A 173 -12.77 10.45 -0.20
N PRO A 174 -12.69 9.15 0.15
CA PRO A 174 -11.40 8.51 0.37
C PRO A 174 -10.51 8.51 -0.89
N LEU A 175 -11.11 8.41 -2.08
CA LEU A 175 -10.37 8.45 -3.33
C LEU A 175 -9.75 9.85 -3.58
N VAL A 176 -10.50 10.93 -3.31
CA VAL A 176 -10.00 12.31 -3.41
C VAL A 176 -8.85 12.54 -2.43
N VAL A 177 -8.95 12.04 -1.20
CA VAL A 177 -7.86 12.11 -0.20
C VAL A 177 -6.61 11.42 -0.75
N GLY A 178 -6.77 10.24 -1.33
CA GLY A 178 -5.64 9.50 -1.90
C GLY A 178 -5.00 10.09 -3.13
N ILE A 179 -5.82 10.49 -4.10
CA ILE A 179 -5.36 11.13 -5.33
C ILE A 179 -4.70 12.47 -4.97
N GLY A 180 -5.38 13.31 -4.17
CA GLY A 180 -4.87 14.60 -3.72
C GLY A 180 -3.54 14.47 -2.99
N GLY A 181 -3.43 13.53 -2.04
CA GLY A 181 -2.18 13.27 -1.34
C GLY A 181 -1.04 12.83 -2.28
N THR A 182 -1.34 11.98 -3.27
CA THR A 182 -0.35 11.52 -4.26
C THR A 182 0.10 12.66 -5.17
N LEU A 183 -0.82 13.53 -5.61
CA LEU A 183 -0.50 14.71 -6.41
C LEU A 183 0.35 15.72 -5.62
N VAL A 184 0.06 15.93 -4.33
CA VAL A 184 0.88 16.76 -3.45
C VAL A 184 2.28 16.17 -3.31
N ALA A 185 2.39 14.86 -3.07
CA ALA A 185 3.70 14.19 -3.00
C ALA A 185 4.48 14.34 -4.32
N MET A 186 3.79 14.33 -5.46
CA MET A 186 4.40 14.55 -6.75
C MET A 186 4.89 15.99 -6.95
N ALA A 187 4.10 16.98 -6.55
CA ALA A 187 4.52 18.38 -6.55
C ALA A 187 5.74 18.62 -5.63
N VAL A 188 5.78 17.99 -4.46
CA VAL A 188 6.93 18.03 -3.54
C VAL A 188 8.17 17.41 -4.20
N ALA A 189 8.03 16.26 -4.85
CA ALA A 189 9.14 15.61 -5.55
C ALA A 189 9.69 16.48 -6.70
N MET A 190 8.81 17.15 -7.45
CA MET A 190 9.20 18.06 -8.54
C MET A 190 9.91 19.32 -8.05
N THR A 191 9.45 19.92 -6.95
CA THR A 191 10.05 21.12 -6.37
C THR A 191 11.32 20.85 -5.57
N ARG A 192 11.62 19.57 -5.27
CA ARG A 192 12.78 19.13 -4.45
C ARG A 192 12.84 19.81 -3.07
N THR A 193 11.68 20.12 -2.51
CA THR A 193 11.58 20.77 -1.20
C THR A 193 11.78 19.75 -0.08
N ASP A 194 12.63 20.05 0.90
CA ASP A 194 12.86 19.16 2.06
C ASP A 194 11.87 19.35 3.21
N GLN A 195 11.12 20.46 3.21
CA GLN A 195 10.18 20.81 4.28
C GLN A 195 8.94 19.89 4.36
N ALA A 196 8.66 19.09 3.34
CA ALA A 196 7.49 18.21 3.27
C ALA A 196 7.81 16.73 3.59
N GLY A 197 9.00 16.45 4.14
CA GLY A 197 9.43 15.09 4.49
C GLY A 197 8.59 14.40 5.57
N TRP A 198 7.68 15.11 6.23
CA TRP A 198 6.73 14.57 7.22
C TRP A 198 5.39 14.14 6.61
N PHE A 199 5.10 14.53 5.35
CA PHE A 199 3.80 14.30 4.74
C PHE A 199 3.63 12.81 4.37
N PRO A 200 2.53 12.12 4.75
CA PRO A 200 2.41 10.66 4.65
C PRO A 200 2.63 10.09 3.25
N TRP A 201 2.21 10.81 2.20
CA TRP A 201 2.38 10.38 0.81
C TRP A 201 3.80 10.61 0.26
N VAL A 202 4.62 11.44 0.93
CA VAL A 202 6.01 11.68 0.56
C VAL A 202 6.96 10.66 1.22
N LEU A 203 6.60 10.13 2.39
CA LEU A 203 7.41 9.17 3.14
C LEU A 203 7.89 7.96 2.30
N PRO A 204 7.04 7.30 1.49
CA PRO A 204 7.47 6.14 0.70
C PRO A 204 8.62 6.46 -0.27
N LEU A 205 8.58 7.65 -0.88
CA LEU A 205 9.64 8.12 -1.77
C LEU A 205 10.92 8.43 -1.00
N LYS A 206 10.81 9.13 0.14
CA LYS A 206 11.98 9.48 0.97
C LYS A 206 12.68 8.23 1.52
N ILE A 207 11.96 7.15 1.82
CA ILE A 207 12.56 5.87 2.24
C ILE A 207 13.46 5.24 1.16
N LEU A 208 13.20 5.50 -0.12
CA LEU A 208 14.02 4.97 -1.21
C LEU A 208 15.18 5.88 -1.59
N THR A 209 15.01 7.19 -1.38
CA THR A 209 15.90 8.22 -1.96
C THR A 209 16.76 8.92 -0.92
N ALA A 210 16.33 8.99 0.34
CA ALA A 210 17.04 9.71 1.38
C ALA A 210 18.24 8.92 1.92
N PRO A 211 19.30 9.60 2.38
CA PRO A 211 20.46 8.95 3.00
C PRO A 211 20.12 8.16 4.28
N ASP A 212 19.18 8.68 5.08
CA ASP A 212 18.68 8.01 6.29
C ASP A 212 17.21 7.57 6.11
N PRO A 213 16.97 6.39 5.51
CA PRO A 213 15.62 5.89 5.29
C PRO A 213 14.94 5.39 6.58
N ALA A 214 15.72 5.11 7.64
CA ALA A 214 15.17 4.60 8.90
C ALA A 214 14.35 5.67 9.62
N HIS A 215 14.81 6.92 9.61
CA HIS A 215 14.08 8.05 10.17
C HIS A 215 12.66 8.19 9.58
N TYR A 216 12.54 8.19 8.25
CA TYR A 216 11.23 8.32 7.57
C TYR A 216 10.32 7.10 7.80
N ALA A 217 10.91 5.90 7.87
CA ALA A 217 10.17 4.69 8.22
C ALA A 217 9.63 4.75 9.67
N MET A 218 10.41 5.28 10.61
CA MET A 218 9.98 5.48 12.00
C MET A 218 8.88 6.54 12.09
N LEU A 219 9.01 7.67 11.39
CA LEU A 219 7.98 8.70 11.33
C LEU A 219 6.64 8.14 10.84
N GLY A 220 6.65 7.40 9.72
CA GLY A 220 5.45 6.78 9.17
C GLY A 220 4.91 5.61 9.99
N GLY A 221 5.79 4.83 10.63
CA GLY A 221 5.39 3.72 11.49
C GLY A 221 4.77 4.21 12.79
N ILE A 222 5.50 5.00 13.58
CA ILE A 222 5.05 5.52 14.88
C ILE A 222 3.86 6.46 14.68
N GLY A 223 3.95 7.39 13.72
CA GLY A 223 2.84 8.28 13.37
C GLY A 223 1.59 7.50 12.94
N GLY A 224 1.77 6.41 12.19
CA GLY A 224 0.68 5.52 11.81
C GLY A 224 0.05 4.78 12.99
N LEU A 225 0.84 4.30 13.95
CA LEU A 225 0.31 3.66 15.17
C LEU A 225 -0.46 4.63 16.05
N ILE A 226 0.03 5.86 16.21
CA ILE A 226 -0.67 6.92 16.95
C ILE A 226 -1.99 7.25 16.25
N LEU A 227 -1.96 7.46 14.93
CA LEU A 227 -3.17 7.72 14.14
C LEU A 227 -4.15 6.55 14.16
N LEU A 228 -3.67 5.31 14.26
CA LEU A 228 -4.53 4.14 14.37
C LEU A 228 -5.33 4.17 15.68
N ILE A 229 -4.69 4.53 16.80
CA ILE A 229 -5.37 4.69 18.10
C ILE A 229 -6.42 5.81 18.01
N VAL A 230 -6.05 6.95 17.41
CA VAL A 230 -6.98 8.09 17.21
C VAL A 230 -8.17 7.68 16.35
N MET A 231 -7.92 7.03 15.21
CA MET A 231 -8.95 6.52 14.30
C MET A 231 -9.91 5.58 15.03
N ILE A 232 -9.39 4.64 15.82
CA ILE A 232 -10.21 3.70 16.59
C ILE A 232 -11.09 4.44 17.60
N GLY A 233 -10.54 5.45 18.29
CA GLY A 233 -11.30 6.27 19.25
C GLY A 233 -12.41 7.07 18.59
N ASP A 234 -12.11 7.73 17.47
CA ASP A 234 -13.06 8.51 16.67
C ASP A 234 -14.18 7.64 16.11
N LEU A 235 -13.84 6.56 15.39
CA LEU A 235 -14.84 5.68 14.77
C LEU A 235 -15.68 4.90 15.79
N SER A 236 -15.16 4.64 16.99
CA SER A 236 -15.95 3.98 18.05
C SER A 236 -17.09 4.86 18.58
N ARG A 237 -16.93 6.19 18.51
CA ARG A 237 -17.93 7.18 18.93
C ARG A 237 -18.83 7.62 17.78
N HIS A 238 -18.47 7.30 16.54
CA HIS A 238 -19.22 7.68 15.36
C HIS A 238 -20.49 6.83 15.20
N ASP A 239 -21.61 7.49 14.91
CA ASP A 239 -22.86 6.82 14.58
C ASP A 239 -22.95 6.63 13.07
N PHE A 240 -22.92 5.36 12.65
CA PHE A 240 -23.06 4.98 11.25
C PHE A 240 -24.56 4.91 10.93
N ARG A 241 -25.03 5.80 10.05
CA ARG A 241 -26.40 5.84 9.53
C ARG A 241 -26.39 5.67 8.02
#